data_AF-A0A182SJT5-F1
#
_entry.id   AF-A0A182SJT5-F1
#
_cell.length_a   1.000
_cell.length_b   1.000
_cell.length_c   1.000
_cell.angle_alpha   90.00
_cell.angle_beta   90.00
_cell.angle_gamma   90.00
#
_symmetry.space_group_name_H-M   'P 1'
#
loop_
_entity.id
_entity.type
_entity.pdbx_description
1 polymer ?
#
loop_
_entity_poly.entity_id
_entity_poly.type
_entity_poly.pdbx_seq_one_letter_code
_entity_poly.pdbx_strand_id
1 'polypeptide(L)'
;DLHRWLCVEQAAVCCPDGFYGPNCDPCPTCFGNGKCKGNGTRKGNGKCACDEGYTGDNCDSCTEEYYQAFRDEAKLLCSRCHKACAAGGCTGAGPNACRVCRSGWVMDPARGGCVDVDECIKEAPCTGQQFCVNNEGSYSCLECDKSCDGCNGDGPDLCEKCATGYELRDGMCTDTSNEKRNQYATFTRYLTYLGLCIATCIVLQNSTWLAALVGLAVAVYISVSEYWLNTAPQQPAAPSPRILDEILQQH
;
A
#
# COMPACT_ATOMS: atom_id res chain seq x y z
N ASP A 1 -51.82 7.86 -12.27
CA ASP A 1 -50.80 6.86 -12.61
C ASP A 1 -51.50 5.67 -13.26
N LEU A 2 -51.03 5.27 -14.45
CA LEU A 2 -51.58 4.13 -15.21
C LEU A 2 -51.45 2.81 -14.42
N HIS A 3 -50.38 2.67 -13.63
CA HIS A 3 -50.15 1.45 -12.84
C HIS A 3 -51.24 1.23 -11.78
N ARG A 4 -51.57 2.27 -11.02
CA ARG A 4 -52.63 2.22 -10.00
C ARG A 4 -53.99 1.91 -10.62
N TRP A 5 -54.37 2.64 -11.66
CA TRP A 5 -55.66 2.43 -12.32
C TRP A 5 -55.79 1.01 -12.90
N LEU A 6 -54.75 0.50 -13.58
CA LEU A 6 -54.81 -0.81 -14.21
C LEU A 6 -54.67 -1.98 -13.21
N CYS A 7 -53.66 -1.95 -12.34
CA CYS A 7 -53.30 -3.09 -11.51
C CYS A 7 -54.14 -3.19 -10.22
N VAL A 8 -54.47 -2.04 -9.63
CA VAL A 8 -55.19 -1.97 -8.34
C VAL A 8 -56.69 -1.86 -8.59
N GLU A 9 -57.14 -0.93 -9.43
CA GLU A 9 -58.57 -0.63 -9.61
C GLU A 9 -59.24 -1.56 -10.63
N GLN A 10 -58.62 -1.78 -11.80
CA GLN A 10 -59.25 -2.54 -12.89
C GLN A 10 -59.05 -4.05 -12.78
N ALA A 11 -57.80 -4.49 -12.57
CA ALA A 11 -57.45 -5.92 -12.56
C ALA A 11 -57.41 -6.54 -11.16
N ALA A 12 -57.41 -5.72 -10.09
CA ALA A 12 -57.38 -6.15 -8.69
C ALA A 12 -56.30 -7.21 -8.39
N VAL A 13 -55.13 -7.12 -9.01
CA VAL A 13 -53.99 -8.04 -8.81
C VAL A 13 -52.87 -7.45 -7.94
N CYS A 14 -52.82 -6.11 -7.83
CA CYS A 14 -51.93 -5.38 -6.92
C CYS A 14 -52.70 -4.84 -5.69
N CYS A 15 -51.94 -4.37 -4.70
CA CYS A 15 -52.44 -3.55 -3.61
C CYS A 15 -51.99 -2.09 -3.80
N PRO A 16 -52.67 -1.10 -3.20
CA PRO A 16 -52.12 0.25 -3.10
C PRO A 16 -50.79 0.27 -2.34
N ASP A 17 -49.97 1.29 -2.57
CA ASP A 17 -48.74 1.51 -1.79
C ASP A 17 -49.06 1.63 -0.30
N GLY A 18 -48.26 0.96 0.53
CA GLY A 18 -48.47 0.84 1.96
C GLY A 18 -49.37 -0.34 2.38
N PHE A 19 -49.73 -1.24 1.46
CA PHE A 19 -50.55 -2.42 1.76
C PHE A 19 -49.94 -3.71 1.18
N TYR A 20 -50.26 -4.86 1.79
CA TYR A 20 -49.72 -6.16 1.40
C TYR A 20 -50.71 -7.32 1.55
N GLY A 21 -50.37 -8.48 1.00
CA GLY A 21 -51.11 -9.72 1.21
C GLY A 21 -52.43 -9.82 0.44
N PRO A 22 -53.13 -10.96 0.51
CA PRO A 22 -54.28 -11.23 -0.36
C PRO A 22 -55.44 -10.24 -0.16
N ASN A 23 -55.57 -9.69 1.05
CA ASN A 23 -56.61 -8.73 1.44
C ASN A 23 -56.16 -7.27 1.37
N CYS A 24 -54.91 -7.00 0.99
CA CYS A 24 -54.32 -5.66 1.05
C CYS A 24 -54.43 -5.05 2.45
N ASP A 25 -53.81 -5.71 3.44
CA ASP A 25 -53.71 -5.24 4.82
C ASP A 25 -52.63 -4.15 4.95
N PRO A 26 -52.75 -3.19 5.88
CA PRO A 26 -51.80 -2.08 6.00
C PRO A 26 -50.41 -2.56 6.44
N CYS A 27 -49.37 -2.10 5.75
CA CYS A 27 -47.99 -2.35 6.11
C CYS A 27 -47.60 -1.60 7.41
N PRO A 28 -46.78 -2.21 8.27
CA PRO A 28 -46.12 -1.48 9.35
C PRO A 28 -45.17 -0.43 8.79
N THR A 29 -44.93 0.63 9.55
CA THR A 29 -44.00 1.71 9.19
C THR A 29 -42.54 1.29 9.29
N CYS A 30 -42.24 0.14 9.90
CA CYS A 30 -40.88 -0.36 10.15
C CYS A 30 -40.00 0.68 10.88
N PHE A 31 -40.63 1.50 11.72
CA PHE A 31 -40.02 2.62 12.44
C PHE A 31 -39.20 3.58 11.55
N GLY A 32 -39.49 3.59 10.24
CA GLY A 32 -38.74 4.35 9.23
C GLY A 32 -37.37 3.75 8.85
N ASN A 33 -36.98 2.60 9.41
CA ASN A 33 -35.66 1.97 9.23
C ASN A 33 -35.75 0.60 8.54
N GLY A 34 -36.69 0.45 7.61
CA GLY A 34 -36.86 -0.78 6.87
C GLY A 34 -38.01 -0.74 5.87
N LYS A 35 -38.20 -1.88 5.19
CA LYS A 35 -39.21 -2.05 4.13
C LYS A 35 -40.17 -3.18 4.46
N CYS A 36 -41.46 -2.93 4.31
CA CYS A 36 -42.50 -3.95 4.47
C CYS A 36 -42.41 -5.02 3.36
N LYS A 37 -42.31 -6.30 3.74
CA LYS A 37 -42.28 -7.42 2.80
C LYS A 37 -43.65 -7.64 2.17
N GLY A 38 -43.75 -7.29 0.89
CA GLY A 38 -44.97 -7.42 0.10
C GLY A 38 -45.69 -6.11 -0.18
N ASN A 39 -45.09 -4.96 0.17
CA ASN A 39 -45.64 -3.64 -0.11
C ASN A 39 -46.06 -3.48 -1.59
N GLY A 40 -47.31 -3.07 -1.83
CA GLY A 40 -47.93 -2.91 -3.15
C GLY A 40 -48.37 -4.22 -3.81
N THR A 41 -48.21 -5.36 -3.14
CA THR A 41 -48.47 -6.69 -3.73
C THR A 41 -49.52 -7.46 -2.95
N ARG A 42 -50.26 -8.35 -3.64
CA ARG A 42 -51.15 -9.32 -2.99
C ARG A 42 -50.43 -10.51 -2.34
N LYS A 43 -49.11 -10.43 -2.20
CA LYS A 43 -48.23 -11.45 -1.62
C LYS A 43 -47.43 -10.82 -0.47
N GLY A 44 -46.60 -11.64 0.19
CA GLY A 44 -45.80 -11.20 1.33
C GLY A 44 -46.53 -11.35 2.66
N ASN A 45 -45.75 -11.25 3.74
CA ASN A 45 -46.21 -11.51 5.10
C ASN A 45 -46.19 -10.25 5.99
N GLY A 46 -45.94 -9.07 5.41
CA GLY A 46 -45.98 -7.80 6.12
C GLY A 46 -44.83 -7.57 7.10
N LYS A 47 -43.93 -8.54 7.28
CA LYS A 47 -42.77 -8.38 8.16
C LYS A 47 -41.82 -7.31 7.60
N CYS A 48 -41.19 -6.56 8.49
CA CYS A 48 -40.17 -5.61 8.09
C CYS A 48 -38.88 -6.33 7.67
N ALA A 49 -38.29 -5.85 6.57
CA ALA A 49 -36.91 -6.08 6.20
C ALA A 49 -36.12 -4.84 6.64
N CYS A 50 -35.41 -4.94 7.75
CA CYS A 50 -34.70 -3.80 8.34
C CYS A 50 -33.47 -3.40 7.54
N ASP A 51 -33.17 -2.11 7.59
CA ASP A 51 -31.94 -1.54 7.03
C ASP A 51 -30.73 -1.92 7.90
N GLU A 52 -29.52 -1.75 7.36
CA GLU A 52 -28.29 -2.10 8.06
C GLU A 52 -28.18 -1.37 9.41
N GLY A 53 -27.86 -2.11 10.47
CA GLY A 53 -27.76 -1.56 11.83
C GLY A 53 -29.05 -1.63 12.63
N TYR A 54 -30.16 -2.01 12.01
CA TYR A 54 -31.47 -2.12 12.65
C TYR A 54 -31.97 -3.57 12.74
N THR A 55 -32.70 -3.88 13.80
CA THR A 55 -33.25 -5.21 14.08
C THR A 55 -34.57 -5.11 14.84
N GLY A 56 -35.22 -6.25 15.05
CA GLY A 56 -36.56 -6.36 15.63
C GLY A 56 -37.64 -6.47 14.55
N ASP A 57 -38.85 -6.87 14.96
CA ASP A 57 -39.98 -7.08 14.04
C ASP A 57 -40.43 -5.79 13.33
N ASN A 58 -40.17 -4.63 13.96
CA ASN A 58 -40.49 -3.31 13.43
C ASN A 58 -39.25 -2.41 13.22
N CYS A 59 -38.03 -2.97 13.24
CA CYS A 59 -36.78 -2.22 13.03
C CYS A 59 -36.57 -1.06 14.03
N ASP A 60 -36.98 -1.28 15.28
CA ASP A 60 -36.99 -0.32 16.39
C ASP A 60 -35.89 -0.58 17.42
N SER A 61 -34.92 -1.43 17.08
CA SER A 61 -33.74 -1.74 17.90
C SER A 61 -32.47 -1.71 17.06
N CYS A 62 -31.33 -1.41 17.67
CA CYS A 62 -30.03 -1.49 16.99
C CYS A 62 -29.46 -2.91 17.06
N THR A 63 -28.70 -3.31 16.04
CA THR A 63 -27.93 -4.56 16.05
C THR A 63 -26.73 -4.45 17.00
N GLU A 64 -26.08 -5.57 17.34
CA GLU A 64 -24.98 -5.59 18.31
C GLU A 64 -23.76 -4.73 17.93
N GLU A 65 -23.51 -4.51 16.63
CA GLU A 65 -22.42 -3.63 16.17
C GLU A 65 -22.81 -2.15 16.08
N TYR A 66 -24.00 -1.78 16.54
CA TYR A 66 -24.55 -0.44 16.48
C TYR A 66 -25.07 -0.01 17.86
N TYR A 67 -24.90 1.28 18.19
CA TYR A 67 -25.45 1.87 19.41
C TYR A 67 -26.54 2.89 19.07
N GLN A 68 -27.44 3.13 20.03
CA GLN A 68 -28.48 4.13 19.92
C GLN A 68 -27.85 5.53 20.05
N ALA A 69 -27.56 6.17 18.92
CA ALA A 69 -27.01 7.52 18.91
C ALA A 69 -28.07 8.58 19.20
N PHE A 70 -29.31 8.31 18.81
CA PHE A 70 -30.46 9.16 19.11
C PHE A 70 -31.74 8.32 19.11
N ARG A 71 -32.64 8.59 20.05
CA ARG A 71 -33.96 7.96 20.09
C ARG A 71 -35.00 8.97 20.58
N ASP A 72 -36.12 9.00 19.88
CA ASP A 72 -37.33 9.73 20.24
C ASP A 72 -38.57 8.90 19.89
N GLU A 73 -39.80 9.40 20.15
CA GLU A 73 -41.04 8.64 19.93
C GLU A 73 -41.21 8.12 18.49
N ALA A 74 -40.72 8.87 17.50
CA ALA A 74 -40.88 8.56 16.08
C ALA A 74 -39.58 8.21 15.33
N LYS A 75 -38.40 8.34 15.98
CA LYS A 75 -37.11 8.22 15.29
C LYS A 75 -36.09 7.48 16.14
N LEU A 76 -35.42 6.51 15.52
CA LEU A 76 -34.28 5.80 16.08
C LEU A 76 -33.10 5.94 15.11
N LEU A 77 -31.98 6.45 15.61
CA LEU A 77 -30.72 6.51 14.89
C LEU A 77 -29.74 5.52 15.51
N CYS A 78 -29.43 4.47 14.75
CA CYS A 78 -28.39 3.51 15.10
C CYS A 78 -27.09 3.93 14.40
N SER A 79 -26.04 4.17 15.19
CA SER A 79 -24.71 4.47 14.67
C SER A 79 -23.78 3.30 14.93
N ARG A 80 -22.89 3.01 13.98
CA ARG A 80 -21.95 1.90 14.10
C ARG A 80 -20.95 2.15 15.24
N CYS A 81 -20.62 1.09 15.96
CA CYS A 81 -19.55 1.10 16.95
C CYS A 81 -18.19 1.40 16.32
N HIS A 82 -17.26 1.90 17.14
CA HIS A 82 -15.88 2.09 16.70
C HIS A 82 -15.24 0.75 16.32
N LYS A 83 -14.32 0.75 15.35
CA LYS A 83 -13.65 -0.47 14.86
C LYS A 83 -12.88 -1.24 15.96
N ALA A 84 -12.45 -0.52 16.99
CA ALA A 84 -11.80 -1.07 18.17
C ALA A 84 -12.71 -1.98 19.01
N CYS A 85 -14.04 -1.91 18.83
CA CYS A 85 -14.98 -2.72 19.60
C CYS A 85 -15.13 -4.12 18.96
N ALA A 86 -15.09 -5.16 19.80
CA ALA A 86 -15.34 -6.54 19.41
C ALA A 86 -16.85 -6.89 19.37
N ALA A 87 -17.15 -8.18 19.17
CA ALA A 87 -18.48 -8.72 19.42
C ALA A 87 -18.91 -8.45 20.87
N GLY A 88 -20.11 -7.94 21.07
CA GLY A 88 -20.61 -7.44 22.36
C GLY A 88 -21.01 -5.95 22.35
N GLY A 89 -20.65 -5.25 21.28
CA GLY A 89 -21.13 -3.90 20.98
C GLY A 89 -20.49 -2.79 21.79
N CYS A 90 -21.09 -1.62 21.71
CA CYS A 90 -20.63 -0.40 22.35
C CYS A 90 -21.78 0.36 23.01
N THR A 91 -21.44 1.23 23.94
CA THR A 91 -22.41 2.08 24.67
C THR A 91 -22.53 3.48 24.06
N GLY A 92 -21.73 3.81 23.05
CA GLY A 92 -21.60 5.17 22.54
C GLY A 92 -20.56 5.29 21.43
N ALA A 93 -20.24 6.54 21.09
CA ALA A 93 -19.27 6.87 20.05
C ALA A 93 -17.82 6.63 20.49
N GLY A 94 -16.97 6.28 19.52
CA GLY A 94 -15.52 6.22 19.70
C GLY A 94 -15.02 4.96 20.44
N PRO A 95 -13.69 4.83 20.58
CA PRO A 95 -13.04 3.65 21.16
C PRO A 95 -13.27 3.49 22.67
N ASN A 96 -13.67 4.58 23.35
CA ASN A 96 -13.85 4.59 24.80
C ASN A 96 -15.17 3.98 25.26
N ALA A 97 -16.13 3.83 24.34
CA ALA A 97 -17.44 3.27 24.62
C ALA A 97 -17.54 1.78 24.27
N CYS A 98 -16.42 1.13 23.92
CA CYS A 98 -16.40 -0.29 23.65
C CYS A 98 -16.61 -1.09 24.94
N ARG A 99 -17.49 -2.09 24.90
CA ARG A 99 -17.64 -3.03 26.03
C ARG A 99 -16.51 -4.04 26.09
N VAL A 100 -16.06 -4.48 24.91
CA VAL A 100 -14.97 -5.43 24.72
C VAL A 100 -14.08 -4.92 23.59
N CYS A 101 -12.78 -4.94 23.80
CA CYS A 101 -11.81 -4.57 22.77
C CYS A 101 -11.60 -5.71 21.78
N ARG A 102 -11.55 -5.37 20.49
CA ARG A 102 -11.19 -6.27 19.41
C ARG A 102 -9.71 -6.65 19.54
N SER A 103 -9.32 -7.79 18.97
CA SER A 103 -7.91 -8.14 18.77
C SER A 103 -7.15 -6.98 18.12
N GLY A 104 -5.91 -6.74 18.57
CA GLY A 104 -5.13 -5.54 18.21
C GLY A 104 -5.42 -4.32 19.09
N TRP A 105 -6.40 -4.41 20.00
CA TRP A 105 -6.73 -3.34 20.96
C TRP A 105 -6.75 -3.88 22.39
N VAL A 106 -6.36 -3.04 23.34
CA VAL A 106 -6.36 -3.36 24.77
C VAL A 106 -7.16 -2.33 25.55
N MET A 107 -7.88 -2.77 26.58
CA MET A 107 -8.61 -1.87 27.46
C MET A 107 -7.63 -1.08 28.33
N ASP A 108 -7.59 0.24 28.19
CA ASP A 108 -6.83 1.14 29.05
C ASP A 108 -7.61 1.40 30.35
N PRO A 109 -7.12 0.92 31.50
CA PRO A 109 -7.80 1.10 32.79
C PRO A 109 -7.74 2.54 33.30
N ALA A 110 -6.83 3.38 32.82
CA ALA A 110 -6.68 4.76 33.27
C ALA A 110 -7.58 5.72 32.49
N ARG A 111 -7.68 5.54 31.16
CA ARG A 111 -8.52 6.40 30.29
C ARG A 111 -9.93 5.88 30.10
N GLY A 112 -10.17 4.59 30.34
CA GLY A 112 -11.44 3.93 30.06
C GLY A 112 -11.69 3.86 28.56
N GLY A 113 -11.27 2.76 27.93
CA GLY A 113 -11.45 2.60 26.49
C GLY A 113 -10.46 1.66 25.83
N CYS A 114 -10.75 1.29 24.59
CA CYS A 114 -9.84 0.47 23.79
C CYS A 114 -8.75 1.35 23.17
N VAL A 115 -7.50 1.08 23.51
CA VAL A 115 -6.34 1.70 22.87
C VAL A 115 -5.66 0.68 21.96
N ASP A 116 -5.13 1.17 20.86
CA ASP A 116 -4.41 0.37 19.89
C ASP A 116 -3.16 -0.23 20.53
N VAL A 117 -2.89 -1.50 20.25
CA VAL A 117 -1.67 -2.16 20.72
C VAL A 117 -0.60 -1.89 19.69
N ASP A 118 0.47 -1.19 20.11
CA ASP A 118 1.65 -1.06 19.26
C ASP A 118 2.44 -2.38 19.28
N GLU A 119 2.13 -3.27 18.33
CA GLU A 119 2.80 -4.57 18.24
C GLU A 119 4.29 -4.43 17.87
N CYS A 120 4.67 -3.36 17.18
CA CYS A 120 6.05 -3.10 16.80
C CYS A 120 6.96 -2.87 18.01
N ILE A 121 6.46 -2.21 19.05
CA ILE A 121 7.21 -1.99 20.29
C ILE A 121 7.12 -3.22 21.21
N LYS A 122 5.96 -3.87 21.28
CA LYS A 122 5.69 -4.88 22.30
C LYS A 122 6.21 -6.27 21.93
N GLU A 123 6.06 -6.69 20.67
CA GLU A 123 6.29 -8.06 20.24
C GLU A 123 7.34 -8.19 19.13
N ALA A 124 7.77 -7.07 18.52
CA ALA A 124 8.71 -7.04 17.40
C ALA A 124 8.45 -8.16 16.37
N PRO A 125 7.24 -8.21 15.78
CA PRO A 125 6.74 -9.39 15.07
C PRO A 125 7.41 -9.65 13.71
N CYS A 126 8.16 -8.69 13.18
CA CYS A 126 8.74 -8.76 11.84
C CYS A 126 10.07 -9.51 11.81
N THR A 127 10.37 -10.14 10.67
CA THR A 127 11.63 -10.87 10.46
C THR A 127 12.79 -9.91 10.17
N GLY A 128 14.04 -10.36 10.30
CA GLY A 128 15.22 -9.48 10.22
C GLY A 128 15.44 -8.72 8.91
N GLN A 129 14.76 -9.06 7.81
CA GLN A 129 14.82 -8.32 6.54
C GLN A 129 13.57 -7.45 6.30
N GLN A 130 12.84 -7.16 7.36
CA GLN A 130 11.62 -6.37 7.34
C GLN A 130 11.63 -5.38 8.50
N PHE A 131 10.97 -4.24 8.31
CA PHE A 131 10.68 -3.29 9.38
C PHE A 131 9.19 -3.30 9.70
N CYS A 132 8.87 -3.02 10.97
CA CYS A 132 7.51 -3.01 11.47
C CYS A 132 6.88 -1.63 11.37
N VAL A 133 5.64 -1.57 10.89
CA VAL A 133 4.80 -0.37 10.90
C VAL A 133 3.53 -0.67 11.68
N ASN A 134 3.30 0.06 12.77
CA ASN A 134 2.08 -0.06 13.56
C ASN A 134 0.91 0.59 12.82
N ASN A 135 -0.18 -0.14 12.66
CA ASN A 135 -1.43 0.36 12.08
C ASN A 135 -2.56 0.24 13.10
N GLU A 136 -3.64 1.00 12.93
CA GLU A 136 -4.76 0.90 13.86
C GLU A 136 -5.45 -0.48 13.81
N GLY A 137 -5.23 -1.29 14.83
CA GLY A 137 -5.74 -2.63 15.08
C GLY A 137 -4.89 -3.76 14.53
N SER A 138 -3.68 -3.48 14.03
CA SER A 138 -2.80 -4.47 13.40
C SER A 138 -1.41 -3.88 13.11
N TYR A 139 -0.46 -4.70 12.66
CA TYR A 139 0.81 -4.22 12.15
C TYR A 139 1.04 -4.66 10.70
N SER A 140 2.01 -4.05 10.04
CA SER A 140 2.53 -4.51 8.74
C SER A 140 4.04 -4.65 8.80
N CYS A 141 4.55 -5.72 8.19
CA CYS A 141 5.98 -5.93 7.99
C CYS A 141 6.31 -5.61 6.55
N LEU A 142 7.10 -4.56 6.34
CA LEU A 142 7.53 -4.12 5.02
C LEU A 142 8.98 -4.52 4.81
N GLU A 143 9.35 -4.87 3.58
CA GLU A 143 10.72 -5.27 3.26
C GLU A 143 11.69 -4.09 3.37
N CYS A 144 12.91 -4.37 3.82
CA CYS A 144 13.99 -3.40 3.78
C CYS A 144 14.39 -3.03 2.34
N ASP A 145 15.05 -1.87 2.17
CA ASP A 145 15.72 -1.57 0.92
C ASP A 145 16.74 -2.68 0.57
N LYS A 146 16.87 -3.01 -0.71
CA LYS A 146 17.83 -4.00 -1.22
C LYS A 146 19.28 -3.70 -0.83
N SER A 147 19.61 -2.45 -0.49
CA SER A 147 20.92 -2.04 -0.01
C SER A 147 21.17 -2.38 1.46
N CYS A 148 20.18 -2.88 2.19
CA CYS A 148 20.25 -3.15 3.62
C CYS A 148 20.39 -4.65 3.95
N ASP A 149 21.21 -4.96 4.96
CA ASP A 149 21.29 -6.22 5.71
C ASP A 149 20.68 -5.98 7.11
N GLY A 150 19.37 -5.70 7.11
CA GLY A 150 18.57 -5.28 8.28
C GLY A 150 18.23 -3.79 8.24
N CYS A 151 17.03 -3.41 8.68
CA CYS A 151 16.56 -2.02 8.66
C CYS A 151 15.53 -1.74 9.76
N ASN A 152 15.39 -0.46 10.11
CA ASN A 152 14.39 0.02 11.07
C ASN A 152 13.30 0.90 10.41
N GLY A 153 13.32 1.02 9.09
CA GLY A 153 12.37 1.83 8.34
C GLY A 153 12.60 1.72 6.83
N ASP A 154 11.83 2.51 6.10
CA ASP A 154 11.89 2.56 4.63
C ASP A 154 13.11 3.33 4.14
N GLY A 155 13.74 2.81 3.08
CA GLY A 155 14.82 3.49 2.39
C GLY A 155 16.25 3.09 2.82
N PRO A 156 17.25 3.50 2.02
CA PRO A 156 18.65 3.09 2.17
C PRO A 156 19.42 3.83 3.28
N ASP A 157 18.82 4.83 3.93
CA ASP A 157 19.36 5.60 5.06
C ASP A 157 18.96 5.01 6.43
N LEU A 158 17.96 4.13 6.46
CA LEU A 158 17.47 3.44 7.66
C LEU A 158 17.95 1.98 7.75
N CYS A 159 19.05 1.66 7.06
CA CYS A 159 19.72 0.37 7.19
C CYS A 159 20.45 0.26 8.54
N GLU A 160 20.32 -0.89 9.21
CA GLU A 160 21.19 -1.24 10.33
C GLU A 160 22.62 -1.50 9.86
N LYS A 161 22.73 -2.14 8.69
CA LYS A 161 23.98 -2.46 8.03
C LYS A 161 23.76 -2.50 6.53
N CYS A 162 24.77 -2.11 5.75
CA CYS A 162 24.70 -2.24 4.30
C CYS A 162 24.85 -3.70 3.86
N ALA A 163 24.03 -4.09 2.88
CA ALA A 163 24.10 -5.37 2.20
C ALA A 163 25.42 -5.54 1.44
N THR A 164 25.72 -6.79 1.06
CA THR A 164 26.95 -7.10 0.32
C THR A 164 26.97 -6.34 -1.01
N GLY A 165 28.05 -5.59 -1.26
CA GLY A 165 28.22 -4.76 -2.46
C GLY A 165 27.78 -3.30 -2.31
N TYR A 166 27.19 -2.93 -1.17
CA TYR A 166 26.82 -1.56 -0.84
C TYR A 166 27.76 -0.97 0.21
N GLU A 167 28.03 0.33 0.12
CA GLU A 167 28.88 1.08 1.06
C GLU A 167 28.10 2.24 1.67
N LEU A 168 28.30 2.47 2.97
CA LEU A 168 27.70 3.60 3.66
C LEU A 168 28.41 4.90 3.22
N ARG A 169 27.67 5.79 2.55
CA ARG A 169 28.11 7.13 2.16
C ARG A 169 27.02 8.13 2.47
N ASP A 170 27.40 9.24 3.11
CA ASP A 170 26.46 10.32 3.47
C ASP A 170 25.22 9.85 4.25
N GLY A 171 25.40 8.82 5.10
CA GLY A 171 24.32 8.23 5.90
C GLY A 171 23.42 7.26 5.13
N MET A 172 23.76 6.90 3.89
CA MET A 172 22.96 6.03 3.03
C MET A 172 23.80 4.89 2.44
N CYS A 173 23.23 3.69 2.34
CA CYS A 173 23.88 2.57 1.67
C CYS A 173 23.77 2.72 0.13
N THR A 174 24.91 2.87 -0.53
CA THR A 174 24.98 3.13 -1.98
C THR A 174 25.83 2.08 -2.70
N ASP A 175 25.44 1.74 -3.94
CA ASP A 175 26.22 0.82 -4.78
C ASP A 175 27.42 1.55 -5.41
N THR A 176 28.63 1.20 -4.98
CA THR A 176 29.88 1.77 -5.50
C THR A 176 30.56 0.91 -6.57
N SER A 177 29.94 -0.21 -6.95
CA SER A 177 30.52 -1.16 -7.91
C SER A 177 30.75 -0.53 -9.29
N ASN A 178 29.84 0.33 -9.73
CA ASN A 178 29.95 0.98 -11.04
C ASN A 178 31.04 2.07 -11.04
N GLU A 179 31.13 2.86 -9.98
CA GLU A 179 32.19 3.86 -9.79
C GLU A 179 33.57 3.19 -9.76
N LYS A 180 33.73 2.12 -8.97
CA LYS A 180 34.98 1.36 -8.91
C LYS A 180 35.35 0.76 -10.26
N ARG A 181 34.41 0.13 -10.97
CA ARG A 181 34.65 -0.41 -12.32
C ARG A 181 35.12 0.69 -13.28
N ASN A 182 34.48 1.86 -13.23
CA ASN A 182 34.87 2.99 -14.06
C ASN A 182 36.26 3.52 -13.70
N GLN A 183 36.59 3.57 -12.41
CA GLN A 183 37.91 3.96 -11.92
C GLN A 183 39.00 2.97 -12.36
N TYR A 184 38.76 1.65 -12.27
CA TYR A 184 39.68 0.63 -12.76
C TYR A 184 39.87 0.74 -14.27
N ALA A 185 38.79 0.87 -15.05
CA ALA A 185 38.87 1.06 -16.49
C ALA A 185 39.69 2.30 -16.86
N THR A 186 39.47 3.41 -16.15
CA THR A 186 40.21 4.66 -16.34
C THR A 186 41.69 4.50 -16.00
N PHE A 187 42.01 3.86 -14.87
CA PHE A 187 43.39 3.63 -14.45
C PHE A 187 44.15 2.71 -15.42
N THR A 188 43.55 1.57 -15.81
CA THR A 188 44.14 0.66 -16.79
C THR A 188 44.35 1.35 -18.13
N ARG A 189 43.39 2.18 -18.57
CA ARG A 189 43.52 3.00 -19.78
C ARG A 189 44.75 3.92 -19.72
N TYR A 190 44.93 4.68 -18.64
CA TYR A 190 46.12 5.54 -18.50
C TYR A 190 47.44 4.77 -18.40
N LEU A 191 47.45 3.59 -17.77
CA LEU A 191 48.63 2.72 -17.78
C LEU A 191 48.98 2.23 -19.18
N THR A 192 48.00 1.87 -20.01
CA THR A 192 48.24 1.48 -21.40
C THR A 192 48.81 2.63 -22.23
N TYR A 193 48.34 3.86 -22.01
CA TYR A 193 48.89 5.05 -22.67
C TYR A 193 50.34 5.32 -22.28
N LEU A 194 50.65 5.22 -20.98
CA LEU A 194 52.03 5.36 -20.51
C LEU A 194 52.94 4.28 -21.13
N GLY A 195 52.48 3.03 -21.16
CA GLY A 195 53.21 1.90 -21.75
C GLY A 195 53.48 2.09 -23.25
N LEU A 196 52.50 2.57 -24.03
CA LEU A 196 52.67 2.88 -25.45
C LEU A 196 53.75 3.95 -25.66
N CYS A 197 53.71 5.04 -24.90
CA CYS A 197 54.72 6.09 -24.98
C CYS A 197 56.12 5.54 -24.65
N ILE A 198 56.27 4.78 -23.56
CA ILE A 198 57.55 4.17 -23.18
C ILE A 198 58.06 3.21 -24.27
N ALA A 199 57.21 2.36 -24.83
CA ALA A 199 57.58 1.43 -25.88
C ALA A 199 58.11 2.14 -27.13
N THR A 200 57.46 3.24 -27.55
CA THR A 200 57.95 4.03 -28.69
C THR A 200 59.35 4.61 -28.45
N CYS A 201 59.63 5.07 -27.22
CA CYS A 201 60.95 5.58 -26.85
C CYS A 201 62.03 4.49 -26.82
N ILE A 202 61.69 3.25 -26.42
CA ILE A 202 62.65 2.14 -26.33
C ILE A 202 62.95 1.54 -27.72
N VAL A 203 61.93 1.37 -28.58
CA VAL A 203 62.11 0.69 -29.88
C VAL A 203 62.89 1.56 -30.88
N LEU A 204 62.75 2.88 -30.81
CA LEU A 204 63.31 3.82 -31.79
C LEU A 204 64.55 4.56 -31.30
N GLN A 205 65.27 3.99 -30.32
CA GLN A 205 66.50 4.55 -29.72
C GLN A 205 67.57 4.94 -30.74
N ASN A 206 67.64 4.25 -31.89
CA ASN A 206 68.63 4.51 -32.94
C ASN A 206 68.22 5.62 -33.92
N SER A 207 66.96 6.09 -33.88
CA SER A 207 66.44 7.07 -34.84
C SER A 207 65.43 8.02 -34.19
N THR A 208 65.96 9.14 -33.71
CA THR A 208 65.18 10.16 -32.98
C THR A 208 64.08 10.80 -33.81
N TRP A 209 64.26 10.91 -35.14
CA TRP A 209 63.26 11.48 -36.04
C TRP A 209 62.05 10.54 -36.22
N LEU A 210 62.27 9.24 -36.34
CA LEU A 210 61.20 8.24 -36.40
C LEU A 210 60.45 8.15 -35.06
N ALA A 211 61.18 8.23 -33.94
CA ALA A 211 60.59 8.25 -32.61
C ALA A 211 59.62 9.43 -32.43
N ALA A 212 60.01 10.62 -32.91
CA ALA A 212 59.17 11.82 -32.83
C ALA A 212 57.87 11.71 -33.66
N LEU A 213 57.96 11.19 -34.89
CA LEU A 213 56.78 11.01 -35.75
C LEU A 213 55.80 9.99 -35.18
N VAL A 214 56.31 8.84 -34.72
CA VAL A 214 55.48 7.79 -34.13
C VAL A 214 54.87 8.25 -32.80
N GLY A 215 55.65 8.94 -31.97
CA GLY A 215 55.15 9.53 -30.72
C GLY A 215 54.03 10.55 -30.95
N LEU A 216 54.14 11.39 -31.98
CA LEU A 216 53.08 12.35 -32.33
C LEU A 216 51.82 11.63 -32.82
N ALA A 217 51.95 10.58 -33.63
CA ALA A 217 50.81 9.77 -34.06
C ALA A 217 50.11 9.08 -32.87
N VAL A 218 50.87 8.55 -31.90
CA VAL A 218 50.32 7.96 -30.67
C VAL A 218 49.59 9.02 -29.82
N ALA A 219 50.16 10.22 -29.68
CA ALA A 219 49.53 11.31 -28.94
C ALA A 219 48.20 11.77 -29.57
N VAL A 220 48.15 11.84 -30.90
CA VAL A 220 46.90 12.14 -31.63
C VAL A 220 45.87 11.03 -31.42
N TYR A 221 46.29 9.76 -31.53
CA TYR A 221 45.41 8.62 -31.27
C TYR A 221 44.79 8.67 -29.87
N ILE A 222 45.61 8.87 -28.82
CA ILE A 222 45.15 8.97 -27.43
C ILE A 222 44.15 10.13 -27.28
N SER A 223 44.49 11.30 -27.82
CA SER A 223 43.64 12.51 -27.72
C SER A 223 42.27 12.30 -28.36
N VAL A 224 42.24 11.69 -29.55
CA VAL A 224 40.98 11.36 -30.23
C VAL A 224 40.21 10.30 -29.45
N SER A 225 40.85 9.22 -28.99
CA SER A 225 40.20 8.18 -28.20
C SER A 225 39.55 8.73 -26.91
N GLU A 226 40.24 9.60 -26.17
CA GLU A 226 39.68 10.25 -24.98
C GLU A 226 38.51 11.17 -25.32
N TYR A 227 38.63 11.95 -26.40
CA TYR A 227 37.55 12.80 -26.88
C TYR A 227 36.29 11.99 -27.17
N TRP A 228 36.40 10.88 -27.90
CA TRP A 228 35.27 10.00 -28.20
C TRP A 228 34.68 9.33 -26.95
N LEU A 229 35.51 8.87 -26.01
CA LEU A 229 35.03 8.26 -24.77
C LEU A 229 34.30 9.26 -23.85
N ASN A 230 34.71 10.53 -23.85
CA ASN A 230 34.09 11.58 -23.02
C ASN A 230 32.89 12.26 -23.69
N THR A 231 32.70 12.10 -25.01
CA THR A 231 31.56 12.66 -25.76
C THR A 231 30.49 11.64 -26.12
N ALA A 232 30.77 10.34 -25.99
CA ALA A 232 29.75 9.32 -26.15
C ALA A 232 28.67 9.47 -25.04
N PRO A 233 27.38 9.58 -25.39
CA PRO A 233 26.32 9.63 -24.40
C PRO A 233 26.35 8.33 -23.57
N GLN A 234 26.37 8.44 -22.24
CA GLN A 234 26.23 7.28 -21.37
C GLN A 234 24.93 6.55 -21.74
N GLN A 235 25.05 5.32 -22.25
CA GLN A 235 23.89 4.46 -22.38
C GLN A 235 23.27 4.27 -20.98
N PRO A 236 21.94 4.35 -20.84
CA PRO A 236 21.30 4.01 -19.59
C PRO A 236 21.73 2.60 -19.20
N ALA A 237 22.07 2.41 -17.93
CA ALA A 237 22.49 1.14 -17.38
C ALA A 237 21.53 0.02 -17.85
N ALA A 238 22.09 -1.08 -18.35
CA ALA A 238 21.31 -2.25 -18.72
C ALA A 238 20.40 -2.63 -17.53
N PRO A 239 19.10 -2.91 -17.77
CA PRO A 239 18.17 -3.20 -16.70
C PRO A 239 18.63 -4.44 -15.91
N SER A 240 18.54 -4.34 -14.59
CA SER A 240 18.72 -5.45 -13.64
C SER A 240 17.97 -6.71 -14.12
N PRO A 241 18.49 -7.93 -13.90
CA PRO A 241 17.82 -9.17 -14.29
C PRO A 241 16.38 -9.31 -13.77
N ARG A 242 16.01 -8.60 -12.69
CA ARG A 242 14.62 -8.55 -12.19
C ARG A 242 13.64 -7.87 -13.16
N ILE A 243 14.07 -6.87 -13.91
CA ILE A 243 13.22 -6.17 -14.88
C ILE A 243 12.95 -7.08 -16.09
N LEU A 244 13.89 -7.98 -16.43
CA LEU A 244 13.68 -8.97 -17.48
C LEU A 244 12.64 -10.02 -17.06
N ASP A 245 12.64 -10.43 -15.79
CA ASP A 245 11.64 -11.34 -15.23
C ASP A 245 10.25 -10.68 -15.14
N GLU A 246 10.15 -9.39 -14.79
CA GLU A 246 8.88 -8.63 -14.81
C GLU A 246 8.33 -8.43 -16.22
N ILE A 247 9.19 -8.19 -17.22
CA ILE A 247 8.79 -8.02 -18.63
C ILE A 247 8.37 -9.37 -19.25
N LEU A 248 8.98 -10.48 -18.85
CA LEU A 248 8.63 -11.82 -19.33
C LEU A 248 7.36 -12.40 -18.66
N GLN A 249 6.92 -11.86 -17.52
CA GLN A 249 5.65 -12.25 -16.88
C GLN A 249 4.43 -11.45 -17.36
N GLN A 250 4.64 -10.36 -18.13
CA GLN A 250 3.57 -9.56 -18.71
C GLN A 250 3.21 -9.96 -20.17
N HIS A 251 3.79 -11.04 -20.70
CA HIS A 251 3.51 -11.56 -22.05
C HIS A 251 3.07 -13.03 -22.04
#